data_AF-A0AAD9FCN2-F1
#
_entry.id   AF-A0AAD9FCN2-F1
#
_cell.length_a   1.000
_cell.length_b   1.000
_cell.length_c   1.000
_cell.angle_alpha   90.00
_cell.angle_beta   90.00
_cell.angle_gamma   90.00
#
_symmetry.space_group_name_H-M   'P 1'
#
loop_
_entity.id
_entity.type
_entity.pdbx_description
1 polymer ?
#
loop_
_entity_poly.entity_id
_entity_poly.type
_entity_poly.pdbx_seq_one_letter_code
_entity_poly.pdbx_strand_id
1 'polypeptide(L)' 'MEVDVSVINLDTCSQSWGGIPSDVICAGSYGSHKGICRGDGGGPLVCDGIAVGVVSFNYRKISKYLGWINSIIN' A
#
# COMPACT_ATOMS: atom_id res chain seq x y z
N MET A 1 8.52 1.75 13.83
CA MET A 1 8.43 3.08 13.18
C MET A 1 7.03 3.18 12.63
N GLU A 2 6.36 4.31 12.83
CA GLU A 2 4.99 4.53 12.39
C GLU A 2 4.87 5.91 11.72
N VAL A 3 3.79 6.11 10.98
CA VAL A 3 3.50 7.39 10.32
C VAL A 3 1.99 7.60 10.26
N ASP A 4 1.56 8.82 10.57
CA ASP A 4 0.17 9.20 10.43
C ASP A 4 -0.21 9.37 8.95
N VAL A 5 -1.37 8.82 8.61
CA VAL A 5 -1.97 8.85 7.28
C VAL A 5 -3.45 9.18 7.38
N SER A 6 -4.03 9.65 6.29
CA SER A 6 -5.48 9.86 6.17
C SER A 6 -6.11 8.75 5.35
N VAL A 7 -7.34 8.38 5.69
CA VAL A 7 -8.16 7.50 4.84
C VAL A 7 -8.47 8.24 3.54
N ILE A 8 -8.23 7.56 2.43
CA ILE A 8 -8.49 8.07 1.08
C ILE A 8 -9.81 7.48 0.61
N ASN A 9 -10.65 8.32 0.00
CA ASN A 9 -11.90 7.86 -0.59
C ASN A 9 -11.65 6.75 -1.62
N LEU A 10 -12.45 5.68 -1.55
CA LEU A 10 -12.23 4.47 -2.35
C LEU A 10 -12.31 4.73 -3.86
N ASP A 11 -13.22 5.59 -4.32
CA ASP A 11 -13.35 5.92 -5.74
C ASP A 11 -12.11 6.68 -6.26
N THR A 12 -11.61 7.62 -5.46
CA THR A 12 -10.38 8.36 -5.77
C THR A 12 -9.17 7.42 -5.83
N CYS A 13 -9.10 6.48 -4.90
CA CYS A 13 -8.08 5.46 -4.88
C CYS A 13 -8.20 4.54 -6.12
N SER A 14 -9.39 4.00 -6.37
CA SER A 14 -9.67 3.12 -7.51
C SER A 14 -9.29 3.77 -8.84
N GLN A 15 -9.62 5.04 -9.04
CA GLN A 15 -9.22 5.80 -10.23
C GLN A 15 -7.70 5.92 -10.36
N SER A 16 -6.99 6.19 -9.26
CA SER A 16 -5.53 6.25 -9.27
C SER A 16 -4.93 4.88 -9.62
N TRP A 17 -5.53 3.80 -9.13
CA TRP A 17 -5.03 2.43 -9.25
C TRP A 17 -5.44 1.71 -10.53
N GLY A 18 -6.37 2.29 -11.30
CA GLY A 18 -6.95 1.63 -12.47
C GLY A 18 -7.89 0.48 -12.08
N GLY A 19 -8.49 0.55 -10.90
CA GLY A 19 -9.34 -0.48 -10.30
C GLY A 19 -8.72 -1.10 -9.05
N ILE A 20 -9.54 -1.30 -8.04
CA ILE A 20 -9.23 -2.02 -6.79
C ILE A 20 -10.47 -2.81 -6.32
N PRO A 21 -10.30 -3.86 -5.52
CA PRO A 21 -11.43 -4.55 -4.89
C PRO A 21 -12.23 -3.61 -3.98
N SER A 22 -13.53 -3.88 -3.78
CA SER A 22 -14.41 -3.04 -2.97
C SER A 22 -14.16 -3.14 -1.46
N ASP A 23 -13.45 -4.17 -1.02
CA ASP A 23 -13.20 -4.54 0.37
C ASP A 23 -11.81 -4.11 0.86
N VAL A 24 -11.26 -3.04 0.29
CA VAL A 24 -9.95 -2.49 0.68
C VAL A 24 -10.08 -1.11 1.28
N ILE A 25 -9.13 -0.76 2.15
CA ILE A 25 -8.98 0.59 2.70
C ILE A 25 -7.74 1.19 2.07
N CYS A 26 -7.90 2.39 1.48
CA CYS A 26 -6.76 3.17 1.03
C CYS A 26 -6.40 4.21 2.09
N ALA A 27 -5.12 4.31 2.42
CA ALA A 27 -4.61 5.30 3.35
C ALA A 27 -3.27 5.87 2.85
N GLY A 28 -3.07 7.17 3.03
CA GLY A 28 -1.86 7.88 2.61
C GLY A 28 -1.93 9.36 2.96
N SER A 29 -1.01 10.15 2.42
CA SER A 29 -1.00 11.60 2.60
C SER A 29 -1.37 12.33 1.30
N TYR A 30 -2.22 13.34 1.41
CA TYR A 30 -2.37 14.34 0.35
C TYR A 30 -1.13 15.25 0.33
N GLY A 31 -0.50 15.45 -0.84
CA GLY A 31 0.60 16.39 -1.02
C GLY A 31 1.95 16.00 -0.39
N SER A 32 2.08 14.82 0.22
CA SER A 32 3.37 14.32 0.73
C SER A 32 3.56 12.83 0.42
N HIS A 33 4.80 12.36 0.43
CA HIS A 33 5.15 10.96 0.16
C HIS A 33 5.15 10.10 1.44
N LYS A 34 4.21 10.36 2.37
CA LYS A 34 4.03 9.57 3.60
C LYS A 34 3.02 8.46 3.38
N GLY A 35 3.38 7.25 3.78
CA GLY A 35 2.54 6.07 3.65
C GLY A 35 3.39 4.80 3.70
N ILE A 36 2.84 3.72 3.14
CA ILE A 36 3.49 2.41 3.12
C ILE A 36 4.71 2.39 2.18
N CYS A 37 5.76 1.67 2.57
CA CYS A 37 7.00 1.52 1.83
C CYS A 37 7.38 0.04 1.60
N ARG A 38 8.64 -0.23 1.26
CA ARG A 38 9.17 -1.59 1.15
C ARG A 38 9.33 -2.19 2.54
N GLY A 39 8.72 -3.35 2.79
CA GLY A 39 8.87 -4.07 4.05
C GLY A 39 7.72 -3.89 5.03
N ASP A 40 6.81 -2.94 4.78
CA ASP A 40 5.64 -2.72 5.64
C ASP A 40 4.49 -3.70 5.38
N GLY A 41 4.62 -4.57 4.38
CA GLY A 41 3.63 -5.60 4.07
C GLY A 41 3.39 -6.51 5.26
N GLY A 42 2.12 -6.71 5.62
CA GLY A 42 1.71 -7.43 6.83
C GLY A 42 1.64 -6.57 8.09
N GLY A 43 2.08 -5.30 8.06
CA GLY A 43 1.91 -4.35 9.15
C GLY A 43 0.45 -3.88 9.32
N PRO A 44 0.04 -3.46 10.53
CA PRO A 44 -1.32 -3.00 10.79
C PRO A 44 -1.55 -1.54 10.36
N LEU A 45 -2.74 -1.24 9.85
CA LEU A 45 -3.31 0.11 9.86
C LEU A 45 -4.11 0.26 11.17
N VAL A 46 -3.76 1.24 11.99
CA VAL A 46 -4.36 1.45 13.31
C VAL A 46 -5.14 2.77 13.34
N CYS A 47 -6.37 2.72 13.84
CA CYS A 47 -7.20 3.89 14.14
C CYS A 47 -7.66 3.80 15.60
N ASP A 48 -7.42 4.84 16.40
CA ASP A 48 -7.78 4.89 17.82
C ASP A 48 -7.32 3.66 18.63
N GLY A 49 -6.12 3.16 18.34
CA GLY A 49 -5.54 1.98 18.99
C GLY A 49 -6.09 0.64 18.51
N ILE A 50 -6.99 0.63 17.53
CA ILE A 50 -7.59 -0.59 16.95
C ILE A 50 -7.00 -0.85 15.57
N ALA A 51 -6.54 -2.07 15.33
CA ALA A 51 -6.12 -2.50 14.00
C ALA A 51 -7.36 -2.70 13.11
N VAL A 52 -7.47 -1.88 12.06
CA VAL A 52 -8.62 -1.86 11.13
C VAL A 52 -8.28 -2.37 9.73
N GLY A 53 -7.00 -2.61 9.46
CA GLY A 53 -6.55 -3.13 8.18
C GLY A 53 -5.13 -3.69 8.25
N VAL A 54 -4.74 -4.40 7.19
CA VAL A 54 -3.40 -4.97 7.02
C VAL A 54 -2.83 -4.46 5.70
N VAL A 55 -1.57 -4.03 5.71
CA VAL A 55 -0.87 -3.57 4.51
C VAL A 55 -0.68 -4.74 3.55
N SER A 56 -1.34 -4.71 2.39
CA SER A 56 -1.37 -5.82 1.42
C SER A 56 -0.59 -5.53 0.12
N PHE A 57 -0.80 -4.38 -0.52
CA PHE A 57 -0.15 -4.07 -1.79
C PHE A 57 0.18 -2.59 -1.96
N ASN A 58 1.33 -2.33 -2.58
CA ASN A 58 1.75 -1.02 -3.09
C ASN A 58 1.95 -1.13 -4.63
N TYR A 59 1.90 0.00 -5.36
CA TYR A 59 2.21 0.00 -6.79
C TYR A 59 3.67 -0.40 -7.03
N ARG A 60 3.92 -1.68 -7.20
CA ARG A 60 5.22 -2.15 -7.66
C ARG A 60 5.13 -2.51 -9.13
N LYS A 61 5.91 -1.77 -9.93
CA LYS A 61 6.31 -2.27 -11.24
C LYS A 61 7.18 -3.50 -11.03
N ILE A 62 6.66 -4.66 -11.43
CA ILE A 62 7.39 -5.94 -11.41
C ILE A 62 8.73 -5.85 -12.15
N SER A 63 8.85 -4.93 -13.12
CA SER A 63 10.09 -4.65 -13.84
C SER A 63 11.29 -4.34 -12.95
N LYS A 64 11.08 -3.75 -11.75
CA LYS A 64 12.16 -3.50 -10.77
C LYS A 64 12.69 -4.77 -10.10
N TYR A 65 12.01 -5.90 -10.26
CA TYR A 65 12.33 -7.19 -9.63
C TYR A 65 12.79 -8.24 -10.62
N LEU A 66 12.70 -7.99 -11.93
CA LEU A 66 13.07 -8.98 -12.95
C LEU A 66 14.50 -9.50 -12.80
N GLY A 67 15.46 -8.66 -12.40
CA GLY A 67 16.83 -9.11 -12.15
C GLY A 67 16.95 -10.12 -10.99
N TRP A 68 16.22 -9.90 -9.89
CA TRP A 68 16.17 -10.84 -8.77
C TRP A 68 15.38 -12.10 -9.14
N ILE A 69 14.21 -11.96 -9.78
CA ILE A 69 13.40 -13.10 -10.23
C ILE A 69 14.23 -14.00 -11.14
N ASN A 70 14.91 -13.42 -12.13
CA ASN A 70 15.78 -14.14 -13.06
C ASN A 70 16.97 -14.84 -12.36
N SER A 71 17.39 -14.38 -11.19
CA SER A 71 18.44 -15.01 -10.38
C SER A 71 17.93 -16.14 -9.48
N ILE A 72 16.62 -16.32 -9.37
CA ILE A 72 15.98 -17.40 -8.61
C ILE A 72 15.45 -18.49 -9.54
N ILE A 73 14.97 -18.10 -10.72
CA ILE A 73 14.45 -19.03 -11.74
C ILE A 73 15.54 -19.56 -12.69
N ASN A 74 16.73 -18.97 -12.70
CA ASN A 74 17.94 -19.52 -13.33
C ASN A 74 19.00 -19.77 -12.25
#